data_AF-A0A831SFQ4-F1
#
_entry.id   AF-A0A831SFQ4-F1
#
_cell.length_a   1.000
_cell.length_b   1.000
_cell.length_c   1.000
_cell.angle_alpha   90.00
_cell.angle_beta   90.00
_cell.angle_gamma   90.00
#
_symmetry.space_group_name_H-M   'P 1'
#
loop_
_entity.id
_entity.type
_entity.pdbx_description
1 polymer ?
#
loop_
_entity_poly.entity_id
_entity_poly.type
_entity_poly.pdbx_seq_one_letter_code
_entity_poly.pdbx_strand_id
1 'polypeptide(L)'
;AICGEGNLNAKIMLIAQAPGEKEDREGRMFVGPSGKVLDELLNKAGIKRQEIYMTNLIKCMLPKYRKPKRDEIKACSCYLNEEIKLINPKILVPLGYYAIDYIFQKYDISLPSKAEFSSVFGKLFLAKDKKVLPLPHSSTLLYNPEFKQDLIKNYRKLQVLLKDCKWYPVCPMKRFYEEGKLDKKWIELYCKGDWKSCIRYQMEERGEQHPDWMLPDGTLDERLQKEVRR
;
A
#
# COMPACT_ATOMS: atom_id res chain seq x y z
N ALA A 1 -6.19 3.55 25.65
CA ALA A 1 -5.96 2.72 24.45
C ALA A 1 -6.87 3.23 23.33
N ILE A 2 -6.35 3.31 22.11
CA ILE A 2 -7.06 3.83 20.93
C ILE A 2 -7.24 2.67 19.95
N CYS A 3 -8.49 2.36 19.65
CA CYS A 3 -8.85 1.38 18.62
C CYS A 3 -8.82 2.05 17.23
N GLY A 4 -8.84 1.24 16.17
CA GLY A 4 -8.98 1.79 14.82
C GLY A 4 -10.31 2.50 14.60
N GLU A 5 -10.31 3.51 13.73
CA GLU A 5 -11.49 4.28 13.33
C GLU A 5 -11.60 4.39 11.80
N GLY A 6 -12.81 4.60 11.29
CA GLY A 6 -13.06 4.79 9.86
C GLY A 6 -14.14 3.86 9.31
N ASN A 7 -14.10 3.59 8.01
CA ASN A 7 -15.09 2.75 7.34
C ASN A 7 -14.86 1.26 7.63
N LEU A 8 -15.89 0.58 8.16
CA LEU A 8 -15.83 -0.85 8.47
C LEU A 8 -15.76 -1.75 7.22
N ASN A 9 -16.14 -1.22 6.06
CA ASN A 9 -16.05 -1.87 4.75
C ASN A 9 -14.92 -1.28 3.88
N ALA A 10 -13.93 -0.65 4.51
CA ALA A 10 -12.85 0.01 3.79
C ALA A 10 -12.02 -0.98 2.94
N LYS A 11 -11.79 -0.62 1.67
CA LYS A 11 -10.83 -1.35 0.82
C LYS A 11 -9.38 -1.10 1.24
N ILE A 12 -9.10 0.04 1.86
CA ILE A 12 -7.77 0.48 2.30
C ILE A 12 -7.75 0.56 3.83
N MET A 13 -6.74 -0.06 4.43
CA MET A 13 -6.41 0.08 5.84
C MET A 13 -5.04 0.73 6.02
N LEU A 14 -4.99 1.91 6.63
CA LEU A 14 -3.75 2.57 7.06
C LEU A 14 -3.34 2.04 8.43
N ILE A 15 -2.07 1.67 8.59
CA ILE A 15 -1.54 1.09 9.83
C ILE A 15 -0.34 1.92 10.28
N ALA A 16 -0.54 2.77 11.29
CA ALA A 16 0.53 3.52 11.94
C ALA A 16 1.17 2.73 13.09
N GLN A 17 2.17 3.33 13.73
CA GLN A 17 2.96 2.67 14.77
C GLN A 17 2.25 2.64 16.13
N ALA A 18 1.95 3.82 16.67
CA ALA A 18 1.37 4.00 18.00
C ALA A 18 0.71 5.39 18.10
N PRO A 19 -0.25 5.59 19.02
CA PRO A 19 -0.77 6.90 19.38
C PRO A 19 0.30 7.90 19.81
N GLY A 20 0.12 9.16 19.43
CA GLY A 20 0.81 10.31 20.03
C GLY A 20 0.05 10.87 21.23
N GLU A 21 0.59 11.94 21.82
CA GLU A 21 0.03 12.57 23.03
C GLU A 21 -1.40 13.07 22.84
N LYS A 22 -1.65 13.73 21.69
CA LYS A 22 -2.93 14.33 21.40
C LYS A 22 -3.97 13.26 21.07
N GLU A 23 -3.56 12.23 20.32
CA GLU A 23 -4.40 11.06 20.08
C GLU A 23 -4.81 10.39 21.40
N ASP A 24 -3.87 10.16 22.32
CA ASP A 24 -4.14 9.51 23.61
C ASP A 24 -5.10 10.31 24.49
N ARG A 25 -4.93 11.65 24.51
CA ARG A 25 -5.82 12.56 25.25
C ARG A 25 -7.24 12.64 24.66
N GLU A 26 -7.35 12.69 23.33
CA GLU A 26 -8.63 12.88 22.65
C GLU A 26 -9.33 11.56 22.31
N GLY A 27 -8.64 10.43 22.42
CA GLY A 27 -9.17 9.10 22.05
C GLY A 27 -9.44 8.94 20.56
N ARG A 28 -8.82 9.76 19.70
CA ARG A 28 -9.06 9.80 18.25
C ARG A 28 -7.78 9.64 17.45
N MET A 29 -7.88 9.01 16.28
CA MET A 29 -6.71 8.77 15.42
C MET A 29 -6.31 10.02 14.64
N PHE A 30 -4.99 10.25 14.52
CA PHE A 30 -4.41 11.28 13.65
C PHE A 30 -4.98 12.69 13.88
N VAL A 31 -5.06 13.13 15.14
CA VAL A 31 -5.49 14.49 15.53
C VAL A 31 -4.31 15.43 15.80
N GLY A 32 -3.09 14.88 15.92
CA GLY A 32 -1.85 15.61 16.12
C GLY A 32 -1.27 16.25 14.85
N PRO A 33 -0.04 16.80 14.93
CA PRO A 33 0.66 17.40 13.79
C PRO A 33 0.85 16.44 12.61
N SER A 34 1.21 15.19 12.89
CA SER A 34 1.33 14.11 11.88
C SER A 34 -0.02 13.80 11.22
N GLY A 35 -1.12 13.99 11.94
CA GLY A 35 -2.47 13.84 11.42
C GLY A 35 -2.86 14.94 10.42
N LYS A 36 -2.50 16.20 10.70
CA LYS A 36 -2.69 17.31 9.74
C LYS A 36 -1.93 17.08 8.44
N VAL A 37 -0.72 16.54 8.53
CA VAL A 37 0.07 16.16 7.35
C VAL A 37 -0.62 15.02 6.59
N LEU A 38 -1.11 14.00 7.30
CA LEU A 38 -1.88 12.93 6.69
C LEU A 38 -3.11 13.46 5.95
N ASP A 39 -3.83 14.42 6.51
CA ASP A 39 -4.96 15.08 5.85
C ASP A 39 -4.57 15.75 4.55
N GLU A 40 -3.46 16.50 4.54
CA GLU A 40 -2.98 17.14 3.33
C GLU A 40 -2.66 16.10 2.23
N LEU A 41 -2.02 15.00 2.62
CA LEU A 41 -1.65 13.92 1.69
C LEU A 41 -2.87 13.18 1.14
N LEU A 42 -3.84 12.86 1.99
CA LEU A 42 -5.09 12.22 1.60
C LEU A 42 -5.91 13.13 0.68
N ASN A 43 -6.02 14.42 1.01
CA ASN A 43 -6.71 15.41 0.18
C ASN A 43 -6.05 15.53 -1.20
N LYS A 44 -4.71 15.59 -1.28
CA LYS A 44 -3.98 15.64 -2.55
C LYS A 44 -4.05 14.34 -3.37
N ALA A 45 -4.35 13.22 -2.71
CA ALA A 45 -4.65 11.94 -3.34
C ALA A 45 -6.14 11.80 -3.73
N GLY A 46 -7.00 12.73 -3.31
CA GLY A 46 -8.44 12.66 -3.54
C GLY A 46 -9.12 11.52 -2.76
N ILE A 47 -8.62 11.19 -1.57
CA ILE A 47 -9.16 10.15 -0.69
C ILE A 47 -9.71 10.81 0.57
N LYS A 48 -10.92 10.45 0.94
CA LYS A 48 -11.53 10.95 2.18
C LYS A 48 -11.18 10.03 3.35
N ARG A 49 -10.95 10.60 4.55
CA ARG A 49 -10.74 9.79 5.77
C ARG A 49 -11.87 8.80 6.03
N GLN A 50 -13.11 9.18 5.68
CA GLN A 50 -14.28 8.33 5.87
C GLN A 50 -14.34 7.15 4.89
N GLU A 51 -13.48 7.07 3.88
CA GLU A 51 -13.45 5.95 2.92
C GLU A 51 -12.47 4.85 3.34
N ILE A 52 -11.60 5.13 4.30
CA ILE A 52 -10.52 4.26 4.74
C ILE A 52 -10.72 3.83 6.20
N TYR A 53 -10.03 2.77 6.59
CA TYR A 53 -9.90 2.38 7.99
C TYR A 53 -8.50 2.72 8.46
N MET A 54 -8.36 3.35 9.63
CA MET A 54 -7.10 3.80 10.18
C MET A 54 -6.89 3.16 11.53
N THR A 55 -5.71 2.58 11.74
CA THR A 55 -5.38 1.92 13.01
C THR A 55 -3.89 2.02 13.32
N ASN A 56 -3.50 1.57 14.52
CA ASN A 56 -2.12 1.48 14.97
C ASN A 56 -1.72 0.03 15.27
N LEU A 57 -0.43 -0.27 15.10
CA LEU A 57 0.18 -1.53 15.55
C LEU A 57 0.13 -1.66 17.08
N ILE A 58 0.48 -0.60 17.80
CA ILE A 58 0.35 -0.51 19.26
C ILE A 58 -0.84 0.39 19.59
N LYS A 59 -1.75 -0.07 20.46
CA LYS A 59 -2.99 0.66 20.80
C LYS A 59 -2.82 1.70 21.91
N CYS A 60 -1.64 1.81 22.52
CA CYS A 60 -1.38 2.74 23.62
C CYS A 60 -0.21 3.67 23.29
N MET A 61 -0.23 4.89 23.83
CA MET A 61 0.91 5.79 23.72
C MET A 61 2.14 5.17 24.37
N LEU A 62 3.29 5.27 23.69
CA LEU A 62 4.56 4.79 24.21
C LEU A 62 5.21 5.86 25.12
N PRO A 63 5.74 5.47 26.31
CA PRO A 63 6.38 6.41 27.21
C PRO A 63 7.53 7.18 26.53
N LYS A 64 7.56 8.51 26.71
CA LYS A 64 8.57 9.41 26.11
C LYS A 64 8.63 9.33 24.57
N TYR A 65 7.56 8.93 23.90
CA TYR A 65 7.49 8.80 22.43
C TYR A 65 8.58 7.88 21.85
N ARG A 66 9.05 6.93 22.66
CA ARG A 66 10.10 5.99 22.26
C ARG A 66 9.58 5.00 21.21
N LYS A 67 10.51 4.28 20.58
CA LYS A 67 10.17 3.17 19.68
C LYS A 67 9.59 1.98 20.48
N PRO A 68 8.66 1.20 19.89
CA PRO A 68 8.07 0.03 20.53
C PRO A 68 9.11 -1.08 20.69
N LYS A 69 9.00 -1.82 21.79
CA LYS A 69 9.76 -3.05 22.03
C LYS A 69 9.08 -4.24 21.35
N ARG A 70 9.84 -5.30 21.09
CA ARG A 70 9.30 -6.53 20.47
C ARG A 70 8.18 -7.16 21.29
N ASP A 71 8.33 -7.19 22.62
CA ASP A 71 7.30 -7.78 23.50
C ASP A 71 6.01 -6.95 23.49
N GLU A 72 6.11 -5.62 23.37
CA GLU A 72 4.94 -4.73 23.25
C GLU A 72 4.20 -4.96 21.93
N ILE A 73 4.95 -5.12 20.84
CA ILE A 73 4.38 -5.48 19.52
C ILE A 73 3.69 -6.84 19.63
N LYS A 74 4.36 -7.85 20.20
CA LYS A 74 3.81 -9.20 20.35
C LYS A 74 2.54 -9.21 21.20
N ALA A 75 2.49 -8.41 22.27
CA ALA A 75 1.33 -8.33 23.15
C ALA A 75 0.14 -7.60 22.50
N CYS A 76 0.39 -6.58 21.67
CA CYS A 76 -0.66 -5.73 21.11
C CYS A 76 -1.13 -6.15 19.70
N SER A 77 -0.32 -6.93 18.98
CA SER A 77 -0.56 -7.25 17.58
C SER A 77 -1.78 -8.14 17.33
N CYS A 78 -2.26 -8.86 18.35
CA CYS A 78 -3.52 -9.61 18.29
C CYS A 78 -4.71 -8.72 17.92
N TYR A 79 -4.78 -7.49 18.47
CA TYR A 79 -5.85 -6.55 18.15
C TYR A 79 -5.80 -6.09 16.69
N LEU A 80 -4.60 -5.77 16.18
CA LEU A 80 -4.43 -5.42 14.77
C LEU A 80 -4.82 -6.60 13.86
N ASN A 81 -4.50 -7.83 14.26
CA ASN A 81 -4.85 -9.02 13.48
C ASN A 81 -6.36 -9.23 13.40
N GLU A 82 -7.07 -9.04 14.51
CA GLU A 82 -8.53 -9.12 14.52
C GLU A 82 -9.17 -7.98 13.72
N GLU A 83 -8.66 -6.74 13.80
CA GLU A 83 -9.12 -5.64 12.96
C GLU A 83 -8.94 -5.95 11.46
N ILE A 84 -7.76 -6.46 11.06
CA ILE A 84 -7.51 -6.87 9.66
C ILE A 84 -8.49 -7.95 9.22
N LYS A 85 -8.80 -8.92 10.10
CA LYS A 85 -9.72 -10.01 9.82
C LYS A 85 -11.16 -9.51 9.66
N LEU A 86 -11.62 -8.64 10.55
CA LEU A 86 -12.99 -8.11 10.56
C LEU A 86 -13.25 -7.16 9.39
N ILE A 87 -12.33 -6.22 9.14
CA ILE A 87 -12.45 -5.24 8.06
C ILE A 87 -12.20 -5.89 6.69
N ASN A 88 -11.38 -6.94 6.66
CA ASN A 88 -10.98 -7.67 5.46
C ASN A 88 -10.54 -6.74 4.30
N PRO A 89 -9.63 -5.77 4.54
CA PRO A 89 -9.25 -4.79 3.52
C PRO A 89 -8.55 -5.49 2.35
N LYS A 90 -8.66 -4.93 1.14
CA LYS A 90 -7.90 -5.42 -0.03
C LYS A 90 -6.47 -4.88 -0.06
N ILE A 91 -6.27 -3.69 0.52
CA ILE A 91 -5.01 -2.95 0.50
C ILE A 91 -4.62 -2.59 1.94
N LEU A 92 -3.44 -3.03 2.35
CA LEU A 92 -2.80 -2.67 3.61
C LEU A 92 -1.73 -1.61 3.34
N VAL A 93 -1.73 -0.55 4.13
CA VAL A 93 -0.80 0.58 3.98
C VAL A 93 -0.09 0.81 5.30
N PRO A 94 0.95 0.01 5.61
CA PRO A 94 1.75 0.21 6.79
C PRO A 94 2.63 1.47 6.67
N LEU A 95 2.63 2.27 7.73
CA LEU A 95 3.32 3.55 7.81
C LEU A 95 4.57 3.45 8.70
N GLY A 96 5.75 3.57 8.09
CA GLY A 96 7.04 3.55 8.80
C GLY A 96 7.51 2.15 9.22
N TYR A 97 8.73 2.08 9.76
CA TYR A 97 9.50 0.84 9.91
C TYR A 97 8.76 -0.29 10.63
N TYR A 98 8.22 -0.03 11.83
CA TYR A 98 7.67 -1.08 12.68
C TYR A 98 6.35 -1.65 12.17
N ALA A 99 5.49 -0.80 11.59
CA ALA A 99 4.26 -1.28 10.95
C ALA A 99 4.59 -2.11 9.70
N ILE A 100 5.58 -1.67 8.91
CA ILE A 100 6.04 -2.38 7.71
C ILE A 100 6.65 -3.73 8.08
N ASP A 101 7.61 -3.75 9.01
CA ASP A 101 8.28 -4.95 9.49
C ASP A 101 7.27 -5.99 9.99
N TYR A 102 6.32 -5.57 10.83
CA TYR A 102 5.28 -6.47 11.33
C TYR A 102 4.38 -7.04 10.22
N ILE A 103 3.90 -6.18 9.32
CA ILE A 103 3.04 -6.63 8.21
C ILE A 103 3.81 -7.53 7.24
N PHE A 104 5.07 -7.23 6.96
CA PHE A 104 5.91 -8.04 6.08
C PHE A 104 6.12 -9.43 6.67
N GLN A 105 6.48 -9.52 7.94
CA GLN A 105 6.62 -10.80 8.65
C GLN A 105 5.30 -11.59 8.68
N LYS A 106 4.17 -10.92 8.96
CA LYS A 106 2.84 -11.58 9.01
C LYS A 106 2.42 -12.22 7.68
N TYR A 107 2.86 -11.63 6.58
CA TYR A 107 2.45 -12.00 5.23
C TYR A 107 3.58 -12.64 4.42
N ASP A 108 4.65 -13.10 5.09
CA ASP A 108 5.79 -13.80 4.49
C ASP A 108 6.48 -13.00 3.37
N ILE A 109 6.50 -11.67 3.49
CA ILE A 109 7.20 -10.76 2.58
C ILE A 109 8.61 -10.52 3.11
N SER A 110 9.62 -10.81 2.29
CA SER A 110 11.02 -10.57 2.65
C SER A 110 11.28 -9.09 2.88
N LEU A 111 11.73 -8.74 4.09
CA LEU A 111 12.18 -7.39 4.39
C LEU A 111 13.64 -7.23 3.93
N PRO A 112 13.97 -6.16 3.17
CA PRO A 112 15.35 -5.92 2.80
C PRO A 112 16.19 -5.48 4.00
N SER A 113 17.50 -5.37 3.79
CA SER A 113 18.42 -4.86 4.79
C SER A 113 18.00 -3.45 5.27
N LYS A 114 18.42 -3.06 6.48
CA LYS A 114 18.11 -1.71 7.02
C LYS A 114 18.59 -0.57 6.09
N ALA A 115 19.70 -0.78 5.38
CA ALA A 115 20.25 0.20 4.44
C ALA A 115 19.33 0.42 3.22
N GLU A 116 18.63 -0.64 2.80
CA GLU A 116 17.77 -0.63 1.62
C GLU A 116 16.29 -0.45 1.98
N PHE A 117 15.97 -0.22 3.25
CA PHE A 117 14.59 -0.11 3.71
C PHE A 117 13.82 1.02 3.00
N SER A 118 14.50 2.11 2.64
CA SER A 118 13.88 3.20 1.86
C SER A 118 13.37 2.74 0.49
N SER A 119 13.96 1.69 -0.08
CA SER A 119 13.61 1.17 -1.41
C SER A 119 12.26 0.47 -1.46
N VAL A 120 11.66 0.11 -0.31
CA VAL A 120 10.34 -0.53 -0.25
C VAL A 120 9.20 0.48 -0.34
N PHE A 121 9.47 1.75 -0.04
CA PHE A 121 8.44 2.77 0.00
C PHE A 121 7.85 3.01 -1.40
N GLY A 122 6.52 2.98 -1.47
CA GLY A 122 5.79 3.20 -2.71
C GLY A 122 5.81 2.02 -3.70
N LYS A 123 6.49 0.91 -3.38
CA LYS A 123 6.38 -0.34 -4.14
C LYS A 123 5.18 -1.16 -3.67
N LEU A 124 4.44 -1.74 -4.61
CA LEU A 124 3.29 -2.59 -4.30
C LEU A 124 3.75 -4.03 -4.17
N PHE A 125 3.38 -4.68 -3.07
CA PHE A 125 3.65 -6.09 -2.83
C PHE A 125 2.33 -6.86 -2.81
N LEU A 126 2.35 -8.09 -3.30
CA LEU A 126 1.22 -9.00 -3.25
C LEU A 126 1.55 -10.11 -2.27
N ALA A 127 0.70 -10.27 -1.26
CA ALA A 127 0.79 -11.38 -0.33
C ALA A 127 -0.57 -12.04 -0.17
N LYS A 128 -0.67 -13.29 -0.64
CA LYS A 128 -1.92 -14.04 -0.71
C LYS A 128 -2.98 -13.27 -1.51
N ASP A 129 -4.02 -12.78 -0.84
CA ASP A 129 -5.12 -11.98 -1.39
C ASP A 129 -4.99 -10.48 -1.08
N LYS A 130 -3.94 -10.07 -0.35
CA LYS A 130 -3.73 -8.70 0.11
C LYS A 130 -2.66 -7.99 -0.71
N LYS A 131 -2.92 -6.72 -1.00
CA LYS A 131 -1.93 -5.79 -1.56
C LYS A 131 -1.33 -4.99 -0.41
N VAL A 132 -0.01 -4.90 -0.33
CA VAL A 132 0.69 -4.14 0.70
C VAL A 132 1.44 -2.99 0.03
N LEU A 133 1.14 -1.76 0.44
CA LEU A 133 1.81 -0.53 -0.01
C LEU A 133 2.52 0.12 1.18
N PRO A 134 3.81 -0.13 1.39
CA PRO A 134 4.60 0.51 2.44
C PRO A 134 4.76 2.00 2.15
N LEU A 135 4.46 2.85 3.12
CA LEU A 135 4.68 4.29 3.01
C LEU A 135 5.51 4.82 4.19
N PRO A 136 6.27 5.91 4.00
CA PRO A 136 6.87 6.62 5.12
C PRO A 136 5.78 7.15 6.05
N HIS A 137 6.11 7.24 7.34
CA HIS A 137 5.20 7.83 8.31
C HIS A 137 4.99 9.33 8.00
N SER A 138 3.78 9.86 8.22
CA SER A 138 3.48 11.26 7.90
C SER A 138 4.32 12.26 8.71
N SER A 139 4.79 11.85 9.90
CA SER A 139 5.73 12.66 10.70
C SER A 139 7.06 12.92 10.01
N THR A 140 7.46 12.13 9.00
CA THR A 140 8.70 12.37 8.24
C THR A 140 8.74 13.76 7.63
N LEU A 141 7.60 14.30 7.16
CA LEU A 141 7.53 15.64 6.57
C LEU A 141 7.64 16.77 7.60
N LEU A 142 7.51 16.48 8.90
CA LEU A 142 7.75 17.46 9.95
C LEU A 142 9.24 17.76 10.11
N TYR A 143 10.09 16.80 9.78
CA TYR A 143 11.55 16.92 9.91
C TYR A 143 12.22 17.15 8.55
N ASN A 144 11.71 16.52 7.50
CA ASN A 144 12.29 16.53 6.16
C ASN A 144 11.23 16.94 5.12
N PRO A 145 10.98 18.26 4.94
CA PRO A 145 9.94 18.74 4.03
C PRO A 145 10.24 18.47 2.55
N GLU A 146 11.49 18.16 2.19
CA GLU A 146 11.93 17.88 0.82
C GLU A 146 11.22 16.65 0.21
N PHE A 147 10.91 15.64 1.03
CA PHE A 147 10.21 14.42 0.58
C PHE A 147 8.72 14.61 0.30
N LYS A 148 8.20 15.84 0.40
CA LYS A 148 6.76 16.14 0.25
C LYS A 148 6.23 15.70 -1.09
N GLN A 149 6.95 15.95 -2.18
CA GLN A 149 6.50 15.58 -3.53
C GLN A 149 6.46 14.05 -3.72
N ASP A 150 7.46 13.33 -3.22
CA ASP A 150 7.51 11.87 -3.28
C ASP A 150 6.37 11.24 -2.47
N LEU A 151 6.08 11.76 -1.28
CA LEU A 151 4.93 11.31 -0.49
C LEU A 151 3.63 11.57 -1.21
N ILE A 152 3.43 12.77 -1.79
CA ILE A 152 2.22 13.06 -2.57
C ILE A 152 2.06 12.07 -3.73
N LYS A 153 3.15 11.79 -4.46
CA LYS A 153 3.15 10.80 -5.55
C LYS A 153 2.75 9.41 -5.05
N ASN A 154 3.28 8.98 -3.91
CA ASN A 154 2.96 7.69 -3.32
C ASN A 154 1.51 7.61 -2.80
N TYR A 155 1.01 8.66 -2.15
CA TYR A 155 -0.38 8.72 -1.71
C TYR A 155 -1.36 8.75 -2.89
N ARG A 156 -1.01 9.40 -4.01
CA ARG A 156 -1.80 9.34 -5.25
C ARG A 156 -1.92 7.91 -5.79
N LYS A 157 -0.99 6.99 -5.48
CA LYS A 157 -1.15 5.57 -5.84
C LYS A 157 -2.33 4.93 -5.14
N LEU A 158 -2.71 5.37 -3.95
CA LEU A 158 -3.89 4.82 -3.26
C LEU A 158 -5.15 4.96 -4.11
N GLN A 159 -5.31 6.09 -4.81
CA GLN A 159 -6.43 6.30 -5.73
C GLN A 159 -6.37 5.37 -6.95
N VAL A 160 -5.16 5.11 -7.46
CA VAL A 160 -4.89 4.17 -8.55
C VAL A 160 -5.30 2.76 -8.13
N LEU A 161 -4.94 2.33 -6.92
CA LEU A 161 -5.27 1.00 -6.39
C LEU A 161 -6.77 0.75 -6.15
N LEU A 162 -7.58 1.81 -6.09
CA LEU A 162 -9.03 1.70 -5.97
C LEU A 162 -9.74 1.46 -7.31
N LYS A 163 -9.05 1.64 -8.43
CA LYS A 163 -9.58 1.55 -9.79
C LYS A 163 -8.79 0.55 -10.62
N ASP A 164 -9.50 -0.20 -11.45
CA ASP A 164 -8.84 -1.07 -12.43
C ASP A 164 -8.30 -0.25 -13.60
N CYS A 165 -7.29 -0.78 -14.27
CA CYS A 165 -6.73 -0.18 -15.48
C CYS A 165 -7.82 -0.05 -16.56
N LYS A 166 -7.91 1.15 -17.15
CA LYS A 166 -8.82 1.47 -18.28
C LYS A 166 -8.73 0.46 -19.41
N TRP A 167 -7.52 0.03 -19.75
CA TRP A 167 -7.25 -0.87 -20.88
C TRP A 167 -7.43 -2.35 -20.54
N TYR A 168 -7.61 -2.71 -19.25
CA TYR A 168 -7.70 -4.09 -18.82
C TYR A 168 -8.74 -4.94 -19.57
N PRO A 169 -9.94 -4.44 -19.92
CA PRO A 169 -10.95 -5.24 -20.61
C PRO A 169 -10.51 -5.76 -22.00
N VAL A 170 -9.63 -5.02 -22.67
CA VAL A 170 -9.13 -5.33 -24.03
C VAL A 170 -7.64 -5.72 -24.04
N CYS A 171 -6.98 -5.66 -22.89
CA CYS A 171 -5.55 -5.93 -22.79
C CYS A 171 -5.27 -7.43 -22.96
N PRO A 172 -4.28 -7.82 -23.79
CA PRO A 172 -3.83 -9.22 -23.94
C PRO A 172 -3.51 -9.92 -22.61
N MET A 173 -3.07 -9.17 -21.59
CA MET A 173 -2.78 -9.71 -20.25
C MET A 173 -4.00 -10.39 -19.62
N LYS A 174 -5.21 -9.85 -19.84
CA LYS A 174 -6.45 -10.47 -19.36
C LYS A 174 -6.66 -11.83 -20.01
N ARG A 175 -6.54 -11.90 -21.34
CA ARG A 175 -6.67 -13.13 -22.12
C ARG A 175 -5.66 -14.19 -21.65
N PHE A 176 -4.38 -13.85 -21.55
CA PHE A 176 -3.35 -14.79 -21.12
C PHE A 176 -3.58 -15.29 -19.68
N TYR A 177 -4.11 -14.44 -18.80
CA TYR A 177 -4.47 -14.85 -17.46
C TYR A 177 -5.67 -15.82 -17.44
N GLU A 178 -6.72 -15.52 -18.20
CA GLU A 178 -7.92 -16.37 -18.30
C GLU A 178 -7.62 -17.74 -18.94
N GLU A 179 -6.65 -17.79 -19.85
CA GLU A 179 -6.13 -19.03 -20.44
C GLU A 179 -5.13 -19.78 -19.52
N GLY A 180 -4.85 -19.26 -18.32
CA GLY A 180 -3.94 -19.89 -17.34
C GLY A 180 -2.46 -19.78 -17.68
N LYS A 181 -2.09 -18.92 -18.63
CA LYS A 181 -0.71 -18.75 -19.14
C LYS A 181 0.07 -17.66 -18.42
N LEU A 182 -0.62 -16.77 -17.71
CA LEU A 182 -0.02 -15.67 -16.98
C LEU A 182 -0.23 -15.85 -15.46
N ASP A 183 0.83 -15.62 -14.69
CA ASP A 183 0.75 -15.60 -13.23
C ASP A 183 -0.17 -14.46 -12.76
N LYS A 184 -1.06 -14.76 -11.81
CA LYS A 184 -1.97 -13.81 -11.16
C LYS A 184 -1.27 -12.54 -10.65
N LYS A 185 0.00 -12.64 -10.25
CA LYS A 185 0.78 -11.48 -9.75
C LYS A 185 0.77 -10.31 -10.74
N TRP A 186 0.82 -10.57 -12.04
CA TRP A 186 0.85 -9.52 -13.07
C TRP A 186 -0.46 -8.73 -13.11
N ILE A 187 -1.58 -9.45 -12.95
CA ILE A 187 -2.90 -8.85 -12.93
C ILE A 187 -3.10 -8.06 -11.63
N GLU A 188 -2.76 -8.66 -10.48
CA GLU A 188 -3.02 -8.03 -9.18
C GLU A 188 -2.08 -6.84 -8.89
N LEU A 189 -0.82 -6.93 -9.29
CA LEU A 189 0.17 -5.87 -9.05
C LEU A 189 0.09 -4.72 -10.04
N TYR A 190 -0.28 -4.98 -11.30
CA TYR A 190 -0.32 -3.96 -12.34
C TYR A 190 -1.76 -3.66 -12.75
N CYS A 191 -2.46 -4.58 -13.42
CA CYS A 191 -3.75 -4.29 -14.04
C CYS A 191 -4.84 -3.85 -13.05
N LYS A 192 -4.94 -4.53 -11.90
CA LYS A 192 -5.83 -4.20 -10.76
C LYS A 192 -5.06 -3.54 -9.62
N GLY A 193 -3.83 -3.11 -9.87
CA GLY A 193 -2.89 -2.59 -8.89
C GLY A 193 -2.32 -1.26 -9.35
N ASP A 194 -1.00 -1.13 -9.35
CA ASP A 194 -0.29 0.08 -9.76
C ASP A 194 -0.17 0.17 -11.29
N TRP A 195 -1.31 0.27 -11.99
CA TRP A 195 -1.36 0.31 -13.45
C TRP A 195 -0.63 1.51 -14.06
N LYS A 196 -0.42 2.60 -13.30
CA LYS A 196 0.40 3.74 -13.74
C LYS A 196 1.88 3.38 -13.90
N SER A 197 2.36 2.36 -13.19
CA SER A 197 3.72 1.84 -13.32
C SER A 197 3.89 0.86 -14.49
N CYS A 198 2.79 0.42 -15.12
CA CYS A 198 2.82 -0.50 -16.25
C CYS A 198 3.37 0.20 -17.49
N ILE A 199 4.45 -0.33 -18.06
CA ILE A 199 5.09 0.23 -19.26
C ILE A 199 4.12 0.18 -20.45
N ARG A 200 3.36 -0.90 -20.59
CA ARG A 200 2.31 -1.01 -21.62
C ARG A 200 1.29 0.13 -21.51
N TYR A 201 0.80 0.39 -20.29
CA TYR A 201 -0.14 1.50 -20.07
C TYR A 201 0.46 2.84 -20.51
N GLN A 202 1.74 3.09 -20.20
CA GLN A 202 2.41 4.33 -20.57
C GLN A 202 2.58 4.45 -22.09
N MET A 203 2.94 3.37 -22.77
CA MET A 203 3.06 3.33 -24.23
C MET A 203 1.71 3.57 -24.92
N GLU A 204 0.64 2.93 -24.46
CA GLU A 204 -0.73 3.14 -24.99
C GLU A 204 -1.19 4.60 -24.83
N GLU A 205 -0.90 5.23 -23.68
CA GLU A 205 -1.22 6.66 -23.49
C GLU A 205 -0.36 7.60 -24.36
N ARG A 206 0.81 7.15 -24.81
CA ARG A 206 1.66 7.86 -25.79
C ARG A 206 1.32 7.53 -27.25
N GLY A 207 0.46 6.54 -27.50
CA GLY A 207 0.16 6.04 -28.85
C GLY A 207 1.30 5.22 -29.47
N GLU A 208 2.21 4.67 -28.65
CA GLU A 208 3.32 3.84 -29.11
C GLU A 208 2.89 2.38 -29.24
N GLN A 209 3.27 1.72 -30.33
CA GLN A 209 3.01 0.29 -30.51
C GLN A 209 3.93 -0.56 -29.64
N HIS A 210 3.40 -1.63 -29.07
CA HIS A 210 4.16 -2.65 -28.36
C HIS A 210 3.63 -4.05 -28.67
N PRO A 211 4.46 -5.10 -28.58
CA PRO A 211 4.01 -6.47 -28.80
C PRO A 211 3.08 -6.97 -27.69
N ASP A 212 2.15 -7.87 -28.04
CA ASP A 212 1.17 -8.43 -27.10
C ASP A 212 1.81 -9.23 -25.96
N TRP A 213 2.94 -9.89 -26.23
CA TRP A 213 3.69 -10.70 -25.28
C TRP A 213 4.62 -9.90 -24.36
N MET A 214 4.58 -8.56 -24.42
CA MET A 214 5.26 -7.71 -23.45
C MET A 214 4.55 -7.79 -22.09
N LEU A 215 5.30 -8.00 -21.02
CA LEU A 215 4.79 -7.98 -19.65
C LEU A 215 4.64 -6.52 -19.14
N PRO A 216 3.87 -6.29 -18.07
CA PRO A 216 3.67 -4.96 -17.50
C PRO A 216 4.96 -4.22 -17.08
N ASP A 217 6.04 -4.93 -16.80
CA ASP A 217 7.35 -4.36 -16.46
C ASP A 217 8.23 -4.05 -17.69
N GLY A 218 7.72 -4.29 -18.91
CA GLY A 218 8.40 -4.09 -20.19
C GLY A 218 9.24 -5.27 -20.66
N THR A 219 9.37 -6.33 -19.86
CA THR A 219 10.06 -7.55 -20.32
C THR A 219 9.22 -8.29 -21.36
N LEU A 220 9.87 -9.05 -22.25
CA LEU A 220 9.18 -9.85 -23.27
C LEU A 220 9.11 -11.31 -22.80
N ASP A 221 7.92 -11.90 -22.79
CA ASP A 221 7.75 -13.33 -22.51
C ASP A 221 7.56 -14.11 -23.82
N GLU A 222 8.62 -14.75 -24.31
CA GLU A 222 8.61 -15.53 -25.55
C GLU A 222 7.60 -16.70 -25.53
N ARG A 223 7.20 -17.18 -24.34
CA ARG A 223 6.18 -18.24 -24.22
C ARG A 223 4.82 -17.74 -24.70
N LEU A 224 4.51 -16.46 -24.46
CA LEU A 224 3.28 -15.83 -24.90
C LEU A 224 3.33 -15.49 -26.40
N GLN A 225 4.51 -15.27 -26.97
CA GLN A 225 4.68 -14.97 -28.40
C GLN A 225 4.20 -16.13 -29.30
N LYS A 226 4.46 -17.38 -28.90
CA LYS A 226 4.04 -18.58 -29.66
C LYS A 226 2.53 -18.73 -29.76
N GLU A 227 1.79 -18.15 -28.82
CA GLU A 227 0.34 -18.22 -28.75
C GLU A 227 -0.36 -17.14 -29.57
N VAL A 228 0.30 -16.01 -29.82
CA VAL A 228 -0.20 -14.95 -30.70
C VAL A 228 -0.09 -15.35 -32.18
N ARG A 229 0.79 -16.29 -32.51
CA ARG A 229 1.03 -16.80 -33.87
C ARG A 229 0.16 -18.00 -34.26
N ARG A 230 -0.71 -18.47 -33.38
CA ARG A 230 -1.71 -19.52 -33.62
C ARG A 230 -3.09 -18.90 -33.82
#